data_AF-A0A6L8FY97-F1
#
_entry.id   AF-A0A6L8FY97-F1
#
_cell.length_a   1.000
_cell.length_b   1.000
_cell.length_c   1.000
_cell.angle_alpha   90.00
_cell.angle_beta   90.00
_cell.angle_gamma   90.00
#
_symmetry.space_group_name_H-M   'P 1'
#
loop_
_entity.id
_entity.type
_entity.pdbx_description
1 polymer ?
#
loop_
_entity_poly.entity_id
_entity_poly.type
_entity_poly.pdbx_seq_one_letter_code
_entity_poly.pdbx_strand_id
1 'polypeptide(L)'
;AYENPNDDELCEWIAERCQKSAAEKSAFSVCRANVGRHPARPLHHSYHPDIFDASGNYDQMRERLASRRAEIAPERADVQSFFDLQDLDDELSFGLTDLRRHPPRSPFDLSVGGLACLARMIDKFRAAHCNCLGEYWCGEDSGFDRAVLDFLGLDQDAFAEAVAANGTDEAMAAWLGERLSNKNEEDKAEFNQRLLTASPRNDRQQNFLLNAVSRLDPSRTDIESFAALVLLDDKVSFARLKAGV
;
A
#
# COMPACT_ATOMS: atom_id res chain seq x y z
N ALA A 1 -1.98 39.19 -10.73
CA ALA A 1 -2.95 38.08 -10.62
C ALA A 1 -2.60 37.11 -11.72
N TYR A 2 -2.29 35.85 -11.39
CA TYR A 2 -2.25 34.81 -12.42
C TYR A 2 -3.70 34.36 -12.61
N GLU A 3 -4.20 34.45 -13.84
CA GLU A 3 -5.43 33.78 -14.26
C GLU A 3 -5.06 32.32 -14.54
N ASN A 4 -5.28 31.44 -13.55
CA ASN A 4 -5.15 29.98 -13.63
C ASN A 4 -3.79 29.44 -14.13
N PRO A 5 -2.70 29.57 -13.35
CA PRO A 5 -1.45 28.91 -13.70
C PRO A 5 -1.63 27.39 -13.61
N ASN A 6 -1.14 26.66 -14.61
CA ASN A 6 -1.02 25.20 -14.50
C ASN A 6 0.12 24.82 -13.51
N ASP A 7 0.22 23.53 -13.16
CA ASP A 7 1.21 23.08 -12.17
C ASP A 7 2.65 23.43 -12.58
N ASP A 8 2.98 23.39 -13.88
CA ASP A 8 4.31 23.74 -14.38
C ASP A 8 4.61 25.23 -14.18
N GLU A 9 3.68 26.11 -14.56
CA GLU A 9 3.82 27.56 -14.40
C GLU A 9 3.92 27.97 -12.93
N LEU A 10 3.15 27.29 -12.05
CA LEU A 10 3.22 27.51 -10.61
C LEU A 10 4.56 27.01 -10.05
N CYS A 11 5.03 25.83 -10.49
CA CYS A 11 6.32 25.28 -10.10
C CYS A 11 7.48 26.20 -10.50
N GLU A 12 7.48 26.72 -11.72
CA GLU A 12 8.47 27.69 -12.20
C GLU A 12 8.41 28.98 -11.38
N TRP A 13 7.21 29.52 -11.16
CA TRP A 13 7.00 30.73 -10.36
C TRP A 13 7.52 30.57 -8.93
N ILE A 14 7.28 29.42 -8.29
CA ILE A 14 7.81 29.08 -6.97
C ILE A 14 9.33 28.92 -7.04
N ALA A 15 9.87 28.24 -8.04
CA ALA A 15 11.30 27.98 -8.17
C ALA A 15 12.11 29.27 -8.28
N GLU A 16 11.63 30.25 -9.04
CA GLU A 16 12.24 31.58 -9.16
C GLU A 16 12.29 32.36 -7.83
N ARG A 17 11.35 32.08 -6.91
CA ARG A 17 11.16 32.84 -5.66
C ARG A 17 11.64 32.08 -4.43
N CYS A 18 11.84 30.77 -4.53
CA CYS A 18 12.26 29.93 -3.43
C CYS A 18 13.80 29.96 -3.28
N GLN A 19 14.27 30.72 -2.31
CA GLN A 19 15.71 30.84 -1.99
C GLN A 19 16.27 29.66 -1.17
N LYS A 20 15.51 28.56 -1.03
CA LYS A 20 15.89 27.39 -0.23
C LYS A 20 16.70 26.40 -1.06
N SER A 21 17.77 25.88 -0.48
CA SER A 21 18.54 24.78 -1.05
C SER A 21 17.71 23.49 -1.15
N ALA A 22 18.13 22.55 -2.00
CA ALA A 22 17.49 21.23 -2.10
C ALA A 22 17.47 20.50 -0.73
N ALA A 23 18.54 20.64 0.05
CA ALA A 23 18.64 20.08 1.40
C ALA A 23 17.61 20.70 2.36
N GLU A 24 17.41 22.02 2.30
CA GLU A 24 16.38 22.70 3.10
C GLU A 24 14.96 22.28 2.69
N LYS A 25 14.68 22.16 1.39
CA LYS A 25 13.38 21.67 0.89
C LYS A 25 13.10 20.23 1.33
N SER A 26 14.12 19.38 1.27
CA SER A 26 14.05 18.00 1.74
C SER A 26 13.78 17.94 3.25
N ALA A 27 14.53 18.72 4.05
CA ALA A 27 14.34 18.80 5.49
C ALA A 27 12.93 19.29 5.89
N PHE A 28 12.41 20.30 5.18
CA PHE A 28 11.03 20.76 5.34
C PHE A 28 10.01 19.67 5.04
N SER A 29 10.17 18.95 3.93
CA SER A 29 9.25 17.89 3.50
C SER A 29 9.23 16.72 4.49
N VAL A 30 10.42 16.28 4.94
CA VAL A 30 10.56 15.25 5.98
C VAL A 30 9.91 15.71 7.28
N CYS A 31 10.11 16.96 7.69
CA CYS A 31 9.46 17.49 8.88
C CYS A 31 7.93 17.43 8.76
N ARG A 32 7.36 17.89 7.64
CA ARG A 32 5.91 17.92 7.41
C ARG A 32 5.30 16.52 7.38
N ALA A 33 5.91 15.58 6.68
CA ALA A 33 5.43 14.19 6.59
C ALA A 33 5.39 13.47 7.96
N ASN A 34 6.20 13.93 8.92
CA ASN A 34 6.31 13.33 10.26
C ASN A 34 5.46 14.03 11.34
N VAL A 35 4.64 15.03 10.99
CA VAL A 35 3.76 15.69 11.99
C VAL A 35 2.81 14.66 12.60
N GLY A 36 2.85 14.53 13.93
CA GLY A 36 2.07 13.54 14.70
C GLY A 36 2.82 12.25 15.06
N ARG A 37 4.01 11.98 14.50
CA ARG A 37 4.83 10.78 14.80
C ARG A 37 5.66 10.90 16.08
N HIS A 38 6.12 9.76 16.60
CA HIS A 38 7.05 9.65 17.74
C HIS A 38 8.32 8.83 17.41
N PRO A 39 9.53 9.22 17.89
CA PRO A 39 9.83 10.49 18.54
C PRO A 39 9.87 11.64 17.52
N ALA A 40 9.53 12.85 17.95
CA ALA A 40 9.71 14.04 17.13
C ALA A 40 11.19 14.14 16.76
N ARG A 41 11.54 14.08 15.47
CA ARG A 41 12.87 14.54 15.04
C ARG A 41 12.95 16.01 15.44
N PRO A 42 13.95 16.44 16.23
CA PRO A 42 14.03 17.83 16.63
C PRO A 42 14.11 18.71 15.38
N LEU A 43 13.19 19.68 15.29
CA LEU A 43 13.30 20.75 14.32
C LEU A 43 14.65 21.44 14.54
N HIS A 44 15.46 21.55 13.49
CA HIS A 44 16.43 22.64 13.47
C HIS A 44 15.62 23.94 13.62
N HIS A 45 16.00 24.74 14.62
CA HIS A 45 15.34 25.95 15.13
C HIS A 45 15.03 27.05 14.10
N SER A 46 15.31 26.83 12.81
CA SER A 46 15.22 27.80 11.73
C SER A 46 13.97 27.69 10.86
N TYR A 47 13.09 26.70 11.08
CA TYR A 47 11.81 26.63 10.39
C TYR A 47 10.71 27.20 11.27
N HIS A 48 10.10 28.27 10.77
CA HIS A 48 9.09 29.09 11.44
C HIS A 48 8.02 28.21 12.13
N PRO A 49 7.78 28.39 13.44
CA PRO A 49 6.64 27.79 14.10
C PRO A 49 5.41 28.48 13.53
N ASP A 50 4.57 27.77 12.77
CA ASP A 50 3.12 27.98 12.66
C ASP A 50 2.55 27.43 11.35
N ILE A 51 1.93 26.24 11.46
CA ILE A 51 0.68 25.91 10.76
C ILE A 51 -0.31 25.22 11.72
N PHE A 52 0.15 24.62 12.83
CA PHE A 52 -0.74 23.90 13.75
C PHE A 52 -0.64 24.23 15.24
N ASP A 53 0.35 25.00 15.70
CA ASP A 53 0.44 25.51 17.08
C ASP A 53 1.76 26.30 17.28
N ALA A 54 1.65 27.57 17.69
CA ALA A 54 2.78 28.47 18.00
C ALA A 54 3.56 28.07 19.26
N SER A 55 3.03 27.17 20.07
CA SER A 55 3.62 26.72 21.34
C SER A 55 4.58 25.54 21.19
N GLY A 56 4.65 24.92 20.01
CA GLY A 56 5.55 23.78 19.76
C GLY A 56 5.16 22.54 20.58
N ASN A 57 3.89 22.38 20.94
CA ASN A 57 3.44 21.30 21.81
C ASN A 57 3.14 20.02 21.00
N TYR A 58 4.20 19.29 20.68
CA TYR A 58 4.14 18.01 19.97
C TYR A 58 3.24 16.97 20.66
N ASP A 59 3.08 17.06 21.98
CA ASP A 59 2.27 16.12 22.75
C ASP A 59 0.79 16.26 22.41
N GLN A 60 0.30 17.49 22.27
CA GLN A 60 -1.07 17.78 21.87
C GLN A 60 -1.37 17.27 20.45
N MET A 61 -0.41 17.39 19.52
CA MET A 61 -0.59 16.89 18.15
C MET A 61 -0.65 15.36 18.11
N ARG A 62 0.12 14.67 18.97
CA ARG A 62 0.03 13.20 19.09
C ARG A 62 -1.31 12.77 19.64
N GLU A 63 -1.80 13.40 20.70
CA GLU A 63 -3.10 13.10 21.27
C GLU A 63 -4.21 13.31 20.25
N ARG A 64 -4.16 14.43 19.50
CA ARG A 64 -5.13 14.72 18.45
C ARG A 64 -5.10 13.66 17.33
N LEU A 65 -3.93 13.23 16.87
CA LEU A 65 -3.81 12.17 15.89
C LEU A 65 -4.39 10.85 16.43
N ALA A 66 -4.04 10.48 17.67
CA ALA A 66 -4.53 9.26 18.30
C ALA A 66 -6.06 9.27 18.44
N SER A 67 -6.66 10.39 18.86
CA SER A 67 -8.11 10.56 18.92
C SER A 67 -8.78 10.42 17.57
N ARG A 68 -8.26 11.08 16.53
CA ARG A 68 -8.84 10.99 15.18
C ARG A 68 -8.69 9.60 14.56
N ARG A 69 -7.55 8.94 14.76
CA ARG A 69 -7.37 7.54 14.34
C ARG A 69 -8.37 6.62 15.04
N ALA A 70 -8.59 6.80 16.35
CA ALA A 70 -9.56 6.01 17.09
C ALA A 70 -11.01 6.22 16.63
N GLU A 71 -11.33 7.40 16.08
CA GLU A 71 -12.63 7.73 15.49
C GLU A 71 -12.81 7.12 14.10
N ILE A 72 -11.77 7.19 13.24
CA ILE A 72 -11.87 6.83 11.82
C ILE A 72 -11.55 5.35 11.56
N ALA A 73 -10.46 4.84 12.14
CA ALA A 73 -9.94 3.49 11.88
C ALA A 73 -9.11 3.00 13.07
N PRO A 74 -9.75 2.59 14.18
CA PRO A 74 -9.06 2.22 15.41
C PRO A 74 -8.09 1.03 15.25
N GLU A 75 -8.31 0.18 14.27
CA GLU A 75 -7.47 -0.98 13.93
C GLU A 75 -6.21 -0.63 13.11
N ARG A 76 -6.15 0.55 12.49
CA ARG A 76 -5.06 0.98 11.60
C ARG A 76 -3.87 1.58 12.35
N ALA A 77 -3.20 0.76 13.16
CA ALA A 77 -2.01 1.17 13.93
C ALA A 77 -0.83 1.66 13.07
N ASP A 78 -0.85 1.38 11.77
CA ASP A 78 0.12 1.86 10.78
C ASP A 78 -0.08 3.33 10.37
N VAL A 79 -1.20 3.95 10.74
CA VAL A 79 -1.45 5.40 10.60
C VAL A 79 -0.73 6.12 11.74
N GLN A 80 0.41 6.73 11.42
CA GLN A 80 1.34 7.28 12.40
C GLN A 80 1.56 8.79 12.26
N SER A 81 1.18 9.40 11.14
CA SER A 81 1.18 10.85 10.94
C SER A 81 -0.19 11.38 10.49
N PHE A 82 -0.37 12.70 10.52
CA PHE A 82 -1.54 13.33 9.93
C PHE A 82 -1.62 13.16 8.41
N PHE A 83 -0.49 12.97 7.72
CA PHE A 83 -0.47 12.64 6.30
C PHE A 83 -0.99 11.21 6.06
N ASP A 84 -0.55 10.23 6.87
CA ASP A 84 -1.11 8.87 6.80
C ASP A 84 -2.63 8.89 7.04
N LEU A 85 -3.09 9.73 7.97
CA LEU A 85 -4.52 9.87 8.28
C LEU A 85 -5.29 10.54 7.13
N GLN A 86 -4.72 11.57 6.50
CA GLN A 86 -5.34 12.26 5.37
C GLN A 86 -5.44 11.33 4.17
N ASP A 87 -4.37 10.58 3.87
CA ASP A 87 -4.38 9.59 2.78
C ASP A 87 -5.47 8.53 3.02
N LEU A 88 -5.63 8.06 4.27
CA LEU A 88 -6.71 7.14 4.63
C LEU A 88 -8.10 7.78 4.52
N ASP A 89 -8.26 9.03 4.96
CA ASP A 89 -9.52 9.76 4.87
C ASP A 89 -9.96 9.95 3.41
N ASP A 90 -9.00 10.23 2.51
CA ASP A 90 -9.23 10.31 1.07
C ASP A 90 -9.67 8.95 0.49
N GLU A 91 -8.96 7.85 0.81
CA GLU A 91 -9.34 6.51 0.37
C GLU A 91 -10.76 6.13 0.79
N LEU A 92 -11.12 6.39 2.05
CA LEU A 92 -12.45 6.11 2.58
C LEU A 92 -13.52 7.02 1.98
N SER A 93 -13.24 8.32 1.83
CA SER A 93 -14.20 9.32 1.34
C SER A 93 -14.51 9.14 -0.15
N PHE A 94 -13.52 8.75 -0.94
CA PHE A 94 -13.65 8.59 -2.38
C PHE A 94 -13.82 7.13 -2.83
N GLY A 95 -13.74 6.17 -1.90
CA GLY A 95 -13.83 4.74 -2.21
C GLY A 95 -12.69 4.27 -3.13
N LEU A 96 -11.51 4.85 -2.96
CA LEU A 96 -10.33 4.57 -3.79
C LEU A 96 -9.39 3.60 -3.07
N THR A 97 -8.59 2.87 -3.83
CA THR A 97 -7.48 2.06 -3.31
C THR A 97 -6.18 2.58 -3.91
N ASP A 98 -5.27 3.11 -3.09
CA ASP A 98 -4.01 3.68 -3.57
C ASP A 98 -2.78 2.89 -3.13
N LEU A 99 -2.40 1.92 -3.96
CA LEU A 99 -1.27 1.04 -3.70
C LEU A 99 0.10 1.72 -3.89
N ARG A 100 0.13 3.02 -4.20
CA ARG A 100 1.37 3.82 -4.12
C ARG A 100 1.67 4.22 -2.68
N ARG A 101 0.69 4.14 -1.78
CA ARG A 101 0.78 4.64 -0.39
C ARG A 101 0.82 3.52 0.65
N HIS A 102 0.25 2.36 0.36
CA HIS A 102 0.29 1.18 1.21
C HIS A 102 0.28 -0.11 0.37
N PRO A 103 0.72 -1.26 0.93
CA PRO A 103 0.64 -2.51 0.19
C PRO A 103 -0.81 -3.00 0.09
N PRO A 104 -1.19 -3.77 -0.94
CA PRO A 104 -2.46 -4.46 -0.95
C PRO A 104 -2.45 -5.52 0.16
N ARG A 105 -3.62 -6.09 0.46
CA ARG A 105 -3.75 -7.07 1.54
C ARG A 105 -2.77 -8.23 1.41
N SER A 106 -2.48 -8.85 2.56
CA SER A 106 -1.54 -9.96 2.67
C SER A 106 -1.91 -11.07 1.68
N PRO A 107 -0.93 -11.73 1.02
CA PRO A 107 -1.21 -12.93 0.24
C PRO A 107 -1.87 -14.04 1.09
N PHE A 108 -1.67 -14.03 2.42
CA PHE A 108 -2.24 -14.96 3.39
C PHE A 108 -3.64 -14.57 3.89
N ASP A 109 -4.19 -13.44 3.43
CA ASP A 109 -5.55 -13.03 3.77
C ASP A 109 -6.56 -13.93 3.02
N LEU A 110 -7.35 -14.68 3.79
CA LEU A 110 -8.39 -15.60 3.29
C LEU A 110 -9.81 -15.04 3.48
N SER A 111 -9.95 -13.78 3.88
CA SER A 111 -11.25 -13.15 4.20
C SER A 111 -12.24 -13.18 3.04
N VAL A 112 -11.73 -13.15 1.80
CA VAL A 112 -12.56 -13.23 0.59
C VAL A 112 -12.52 -14.64 0.02
N GLY A 113 -13.67 -15.31 0.04
CA GLY A 113 -13.87 -16.63 -0.59
C GLY A 113 -13.04 -17.78 -0.01
N GLY A 114 -12.29 -17.55 1.08
CA GLY A 114 -11.37 -18.55 1.64
C GLY A 114 -10.12 -18.77 0.79
N LEU A 115 -9.77 -17.84 -0.12
CA LEU A 115 -8.69 -18.02 -1.09
C LEU A 115 -7.51 -17.08 -0.87
N ALA A 116 -6.31 -17.66 -0.82
CA ALA A 116 -5.06 -16.93 -0.77
C ALA A 116 -4.93 -16.02 -1.99
N CYS A 117 -4.38 -14.82 -1.78
CA CYS A 117 -4.19 -13.79 -2.80
C CYS A 117 -5.46 -13.21 -3.45
N LEU A 118 -6.67 -13.71 -3.19
CA LEU A 118 -7.89 -13.15 -3.80
C LEU A 118 -8.17 -11.72 -3.31
N ALA A 119 -8.15 -11.50 -2.01
CA ALA A 119 -8.25 -10.16 -1.39
C ALA A 119 -7.20 -9.20 -1.97
N ARG A 120 -5.95 -9.66 -2.05
CA ARG A 120 -4.83 -8.90 -2.63
C ARG A 120 -5.05 -8.55 -4.10
N MET A 121 -5.56 -9.50 -4.89
CA MET A 121 -5.85 -9.29 -6.31
C MET A 121 -6.98 -8.26 -6.49
N ILE A 122 -8.04 -8.34 -5.68
CA ILE A 122 -9.13 -7.34 -5.69
C ILE A 122 -8.57 -5.94 -5.46
N ASP A 123 -7.72 -5.74 -4.44
CA ASP A 123 -7.11 -4.44 -4.16
C ASP A 123 -6.32 -3.90 -5.36
N LYS A 124 -5.58 -4.77 -6.05
CA LYS A 124 -4.79 -4.40 -7.23
C LYS A 124 -5.67 -4.00 -8.41
N PHE A 125 -6.76 -4.72 -8.67
CA PHE A 125 -7.71 -4.33 -9.74
C PHE A 125 -8.44 -3.04 -9.38
N ARG A 126 -8.83 -2.82 -8.11
CA ARG A 126 -9.39 -1.54 -7.64
C ARG A 126 -8.42 -0.39 -7.87
N ALA A 127 -7.15 -0.59 -7.52
CA ALA A 127 -6.10 0.41 -7.68
C ALA A 127 -5.74 0.67 -9.15
N ALA A 128 -5.73 -0.38 -9.99
CA ALA A 128 -5.51 -0.23 -11.43
C ALA A 128 -6.61 0.63 -12.07
N HIS A 129 -7.86 0.47 -11.65
CA HIS A 129 -9.00 1.25 -12.16
C HIS A 129 -8.85 2.77 -11.94
N CYS A 130 -8.21 3.18 -10.84
CA CYS A 130 -7.97 4.59 -10.52
C CYS A 130 -6.54 5.07 -10.81
N ASN A 131 -5.76 4.34 -11.61
CA ASN A 131 -4.34 4.66 -11.89
C ASN A 131 -3.46 4.79 -10.64
N CYS A 132 -3.78 4.02 -9.59
CA CYS A 132 -3.08 4.01 -8.32
C CYS A 132 -2.43 2.64 -8.00
N LEU A 133 -2.15 1.82 -9.03
CA LEU A 133 -1.55 0.49 -8.87
C LEU A 133 -0.11 0.54 -8.32
N GLY A 134 0.64 1.61 -8.57
CA GLY A 134 2.05 1.71 -8.18
C GLY A 134 2.94 0.74 -8.95
N GLU A 135 3.92 0.15 -8.27
CA GLU A 135 4.92 -0.76 -8.88
C GLU A 135 4.44 -2.23 -8.97
N TYR A 136 3.19 -2.51 -8.62
CA TYR A 136 2.64 -3.86 -8.63
C TYR A 136 2.31 -4.33 -10.05
N TRP A 137 2.62 -5.61 -10.34
CA TRP A 137 2.04 -6.31 -11.49
C TRP A 137 0.64 -6.79 -11.16
N CYS A 138 -0.32 -6.69 -12.07
CA CYS A 138 -1.72 -7.06 -11.86
C CYS A 138 -2.22 -8.02 -12.95
N GLY A 139 -3.18 -8.89 -12.62
CA GLY A 139 -3.82 -9.79 -13.59
C GLY A 139 -2.81 -10.76 -14.22
N GLU A 140 -2.82 -10.87 -15.54
CA GLU A 140 -1.97 -11.81 -16.28
C GLU A 140 -0.45 -11.59 -16.10
N ASP A 141 -0.03 -10.39 -15.70
CA ASP A 141 1.38 -10.08 -15.42
C ASP A 141 1.84 -10.57 -14.04
N SER A 142 0.90 -10.93 -13.16
CA SER A 142 1.18 -11.44 -11.80
C SER A 142 1.00 -12.96 -11.74
N GLY A 143 2.08 -13.67 -11.40
CA GLY A 143 2.01 -15.13 -11.23
C GLY A 143 1.02 -15.59 -10.14
N PHE A 144 0.81 -14.78 -9.10
CA PHE A 144 -0.19 -15.06 -8.05
C PHE A 144 -1.62 -14.87 -8.58
N ASP A 145 -1.86 -13.78 -9.32
CA ASP A 145 -3.19 -13.43 -9.81
C ASP A 145 -3.63 -14.45 -10.87
N ARG A 146 -2.75 -14.81 -11.80
CA ARG A 146 -3.00 -15.91 -12.75
C ARG A 146 -3.42 -17.20 -12.08
N ALA A 147 -2.73 -17.59 -11.00
CA ALA A 147 -3.10 -18.81 -10.29
C ALA A 147 -4.51 -18.73 -9.68
N VAL A 148 -4.93 -17.56 -9.19
CA VAL A 148 -6.29 -17.34 -8.67
C VAL A 148 -7.33 -17.34 -9.80
N LEU A 149 -7.05 -16.64 -10.90
CA LEU A 149 -7.90 -16.61 -12.10
C LEU A 149 -8.12 -18.02 -12.68
N ASP A 150 -7.04 -18.79 -12.85
CA ASP A 150 -7.08 -20.19 -13.30
C ASP A 150 -7.92 -21.06 -12.36
N PHE A 151 -7.76 -20.90 -11.04
CA PHE A 151 -8.51 -21.69 -10.05
C PHE A 151 -10.02 -21.41 -10.13
N LEU A 152 -10.39 -20.14 -10.35
CA LEU A 152 -11.76 -19.68 -10.48
C LEU A 152 -12.35 -19.90 -11.88
N GLY A 153 -11.52 -20.23 -12.88
CA GLY A 153 -11.93 -20.36 -14.27
C GLY A 153 -12.40 -19.03 -14.87
N LEU A 154 -11.66 -17.95 -14.59
CA LEU A 154 -11.95 -16.59 -15.05
C LEU A 154 -10.81 -16.05 -15.90
N ASP A 155 -11.14 -15.26 -16.92
CA ASP A 155 -10.18 -14.37 -17.57
C ASP A 155 -10.06 -13.04 -16.78
N GLN A 156 -8.95 -12.32 -17.00
CA GLN A 156 -8.70 -11.08 -16.27
C GLN A 156 -9.71 -9.97 -16.59
N ASP A 157 -10.27 -9.93 -17.80
CA ASP A 157 -11.14 -8.84 -18.25
C ASP A 157 -12.50 -8.95 -17.55
N ALA A 158 -13.06 -10.16 -17.49
CA ALA A 158 -14.25 -10.48 -16.71
C ALA A 158 -14.05 -10.20 -15.22
N PHE A 159 -12.85 -10.46 -14.68
CA PHE A 159 -12.53 -10.13 -13.29
C PHE A 159 -12.45 -8.60 -13.08
N ALA A 160 -11.84 -7.87 -14.00
CA ALA A 160 -11.75 -6.40 -13.94
C ALA A 160 -13.14 -5.75 -13.99
N GLU A 161 -14.01 -6.21 -14.89
CA GLU A 161 -15.41 -5.76 -14.98
C GLU A 161 -16.17 -6.04 -13.67
N ALA A 162 -15.97 -7.22 -13.08
CA ALA A 162 -16.58 -7.57 -11.81
C ALA A 162 -16.12 -6.65 -10.68
N VAL A 163 -14.82 -6.35 -10.58
CA VAL A 163 -14.29 -5.43 -9.56
C VAL A 163 -14.85 -4.02 -9.74
N ALA A 164 -14.99 -3.55 -10.99
CA ALA A 164 -15.60 -2.25 -11.27
C ALA A 164 -17.09 -2.21 -10.90
N ALA A 165 -17.81 -3.33 -11.04
CA ALA A 165 -19.23 -3.42 -10.72
C ALA A 165 -19.54 -3.67 -9.23
N ASN A 166 -18.57 -4.14 -8.44
CA ASN A 166 -18.78 -4.58 -7.05
C ASN A 166 -17.85 -3.84 -6.07
N GLY A 167 -18.40 -2.84 -5.39
CA GLY A 167 -17.63 -1.95 -4.50
C GLY A 167 -17.16 -2.56 -3.17
N THR A 168 -17.68 -3.72 -2.76
CA THR A 168 -17.30 -4.39 -1.51
C THR A 168 -16.86 -5.83 -1.73
N ASP A 169 -16.16 -6.39 -0.74
CA ASP A 169 -15.69 -7.76 -0.80
C ASP A 169 -16.82 -8.78 -0.69
N GLU A 170 -17.88 -8.46 0.05
CA GLU A 170 -19.09 -9.27 0.13
C GLU A 170 -19.80 -9.32 -1.22
N ALA A 171 -19.86 -8.17 -1.92
CA ALA A 171 -20.42 -8.10 -3.27
C ALA A 171 -19.57 -8.90 -4.27
N MET A 172 -18.24 -8.81 -4.19
CA MET A 172 -17.32 -9.62 -4.99
C MET A 172 -17.47 -11.12 -4.72
N ALA A 173 -17.54 -11.53 -3.45
CA ALA A 173 -17.73 -12.92 -3.07
C ALA A 173 -19.09 -13.46 -3.53
N ALA A 174 -20.16 -12.65 -3.43
CA ALA A 174 -21.49 -13.01 -3.92
C ALA A 174 -21.50 -13.15 -5.46
N TRP A 175 -20.83 -12.25 -6.18
CA TRP A 175 -20.72 -12.32 -7.64
C TRP A 175 -19.95 -13.56 -8.10
N LEU A 176 -18.85 -13.92 -7.41
CA LEU A 176 -18.11 -15.14 -7.69
C LEU A 176 -18.99 -16.39 -7.50
N GLY A 177 -19.87 -16.37 -6.50
CA GLY A 177 -20.99 -17.30 -6.35
C GLY A 177 -20.60 -18.77 -6.55
N GLU A 178 -21.17 -19.41 -7.58
CA GLU A 178 -20.92 -20.81 -7.91
C GLU A 178 -19.44 -21.15 -8.14
N ARG A 179 -18.62 -20.19 -8.59
CA ARG A 179 -17.17 -20.43 -8.77
C ARG A 179 -16.45 -20.66 -7.45
N LEU A 180 -16.95 -20.08 -6.36
CA LEU A 180 -16.45 -20.35 -5.01
C LEU A 180 -17.16 -21.54 -4.37
N SER A 181 -18.47 -21.68 -4.52
CA SER A 181 -19.23 -22.73 -3.84
C SER A 181 -19.06 -24.11 -4.46
N ASN A 182 -18.71 -24.21 -5.75
CA ASN A 182 -18.40 -25.48 -6.41
C ASN A 182 -17.00 -26.01 -6.07
N LYS A 183 -16.15 -25.20 -5.42
CA LYS A 183 -14.85 -25.62 -4.88
C LYS A 183 -15.07 -26.03 -3.44
N ASN A 184 -14.81 -27.29 -3.13
CA ASN A 184 -14.94 -27.75 -1.75
C ASN A 184 -13.79 -27.16 -0.89
N GLU A 185 -13.90 -27.25 0.44
CA GLU A 185 -12.90 -26.67 1.34
C GLU A 185 -11.52 -27.34 1.24
N GLU A 186 -11.45 -28.61 0.84
CA GLU A 186 -10.20 -29.34 0.61
C GLU A 186 -9.47 -28.79 -0.63
N ASP A 187 -10.19 -28.56 -1.74
CA ASP A 187 -9.65 -27.98 -2.97
C ASP A 187 -9.08 -26.58 -2.69
N LYS A 188 -9.80 -25.76 -1.90
CA LYS A 188 -9.35 -24.42 -1.50
C LYS A 188 -8.11 -24.50 -0.61
N ALA A 189 -8.09 -25.42 0.36
CA ALA A 189 -6.94 -25.62 1.24
C ALA A 189 -5.69 -26.06 0.46
N GLU A 190 -5.82 -27.01 -0.47
CA GLU A 190 -4.74 -27.46 -1.34
C GLU A 190 -4.22 -26.32 -2.22
N PHE A 191 -5.14 -25.56 -2.83
CA PHE A 191 -4.80 -24.38 -3.63
C PHE A 191 -4.01 -23.35 -2.80
N ASN A 192 -4.53 -22.99 -1.62
CA ASN A 192 -3.91 -22.02 -0.72
C ASN A 192 -2.52 -22.48 -0.28
N GLN A 193 -2.39 -23.73 0.14
CA GLN A 193 -1.11 -24.30 0.54
C GLN A 193 -0.11 -24.24 -0.61
N ARG A 194 -0.50 -24.73 -1.80
CA ARG A 194 0.36 -24.73 -2.99
C ARG A 194 0.83 -23.33 -3.38
N LEU A 195 -0.05 -22.34 -3.33
CA LEU A 195 0.27 -20.95 -3.70
C LEU A 195 1.18 -20.28 -2.66
N LEU A 196 0.88 -20.41 -1.38
CA LEU A 196 1.59 -19.74 -0.28
C LEU A 196 2.96 -20.35 0.02
N THR A 197 3.12 -21.65 -0.26
CA THR A 197 4.38 -22.39 -0.06
C THR A 197 5.22 -22.50 -1.33
N ALA A 198 4.78 -21.89 -2.44
CA ALA A 198 5.51 -21.93 -3.70
C ALA A 198 6.94 -21.38 -3.51
N SER A 199 7.92 -22.27 -3.69
CA SER A 199 9.34 -22.00 -3.58
C SER A 199 10.04 -22.16 -4.94
N PRO A 200 11.28 -21.67 -5.09
CA PRO A 200 12.06 -21.84 -6.29
C PRO A 200 12.18 -23.31 -6.74
N ARG A 201 11.97 -23.56 -8.03
CA ARG A 201 12.08 -24.90 -8.66
C ARG A 201 13.31 -25.06 -9.56
N ASN A 202 14.10 -24.00 -9.70
CA ASN A 202 15.31 -23.98 -10.52
C ASN A 202 16.26 -22.87 -10.07
N ASP A 203 17.52 -22.92 -10.51
CA ASP A 203 18.57 -21.99 -10.13
C ASP A 203 18.23 -20.53 -10.44
N ARG A 204 17.52 -20.26 -11.54
CA ARG A 204 17.10 -18.90 -11.89
C ARG A 204 16.17 -18.33 -10.83
N GLN A 205 15.15 -19.09 -10.42
CA GLN A 205 14.22 -18.71 -9.37
C GLN A 205 14.91 -18.62 -8.01
N GLN A 206 15.84 -19.53 -7.73
CA GLN A 206 16.60 -19.53 -6.48
C GLN A 206 17.44 -18.26 -6.36
N ASN A 207 18.17 -17.92 -7.42
CA ASN A 207 18.97 -16.70 -7.49
C ASN A 207 18.09 -15.45 -7.41
N PHE A 208 16.90 -15.45 -8.03
CA PHE A 208 15.96 -14.34 -7.89
C PHE A 208 15.54 -14.13 -6.42
N LEU A 209 15.10 -15.19 -5.73
CA LEU A 209 14.67 -15.13 -4.34
C LEU A 209 15.81 -14.63 -3.44
N LEU A 210 16.99 -15.25 -3.52
CA LEU A 210 18.15 -14.88 -2.70
C LEU A 210 18.59 -13.44 -2.93
N ASN A 211 18.65 -13.00 -4.19
CA ASN A 211 19.01 -11.62 -4.51
C ASN A 211 17.95 -10.63 -4.02
N ALA A 212 16.66 -10.95 -4.11
CA ALA A 212 15.60 -10.09 -3.61
C ALA A 212 15.65 -9.96 -2.08
N VAL A 213 15.76 -11.08 -1.35
CA VAL A 213 15.94 -11.09 0.11
C VAL A 213 17.19 -10.29 0.50
N SER A 214 18.33 -10.51 -0.17
CA SER A 214 19.56 -9.77 0.13
C SER A 214 19.44 -8.25 -0.05
N ARG A 215 18.67 -7.77 -1.05
CA ARG A 215 18.41 -6.34 -1.25
C ARG A 215 17.43 -5.74 -0.24
N LEU A 216 16.46 -6.54 0.22
CA LEU A 216 15.43 -6.09 1.15
C LEU A 216 15.92 -6.15 2.59
N ASP A 217 16.33 -7.33 3.03
CA ASP A 217 16.86 -7.62 4.35
C ASP A 217 17.70 -8.92 4.33
N PRO A 218 19.04 -8.84 4.26
CA PRO A 218 19.90 -10.03 4.18
C PRO A 218 19.89 -10.88 5.46
N SER A 219 19.32 -10.38 6.57
CA SER A 219 19.20 -11.16 7.81
C SER A 219 18.05 -12.18 7.77
N ARG A 220 17.12 -12.04 6.83
CA ARG A 220 15.94 -12.90 6.67
C ARG A 220 16.24 -14.20 5.93
N THR A 221 17.09 -15.03 6.54
CA THR A 221 17.45 -16.35 6.01
C THR A 221 16.32 -17.38 6.07
N ASP A 222 15.21 -17.04 6.73
CA ASP A 222 14.01 -17.87 6.90
C ASP A 222 13.02 -17.79 5.73
N ILE A 223 13.27 -16.91 4.74
CA ILE A 223 12.36 -16.73 3.60
C ILE A 223 12.66 -17.77 2.51
N GLU A 224 11.77 -18.75 2.40
CA GLU A 224 11.89 -19.86 1.45
C GLU A 224 10.80 -19.87 0.36
N SER A 225 9.73 -19.07 0.51
CA SER A 225 8.62 -18.98 -0.46
C SER A 225 8.46 -17.59 -1.06
N PHE A 226 7.87 -17.52 -2.26
CA PHE A 226 7.58 -16.25 -2.91
C PHE A 226 6.54 -15.43 -2.15
N ALA A 227 5.56 -16.07 -1.48
CA ALA A 227 4.58 -15.36 -0.67
C ALA A 227 5.23 -14.70 0.56
N ALA A 228 6.20 -15.37 1.20
CA ALA A 228 6.99 -14.79 2.28
C ALA A 228 7.89 -13.65 1.79
N LEU A 229 8.47 -13.76 0.59
CA LEU A 229 9.21 -12.67 -0.05
C LEU A 229 8.30 -11.45 -0.29
N VAL A 230 7.09 -11.64 -0.83
CA VAL A 230 6.12 -10.54 -1.06
C VAL A 230 5.80 -9.80 0.23
N LEU A 231 5.57 -10.52 1.34
CA LEU A 231 5.35 -9.89 2.64
C LEU A 231 6.55 -9.08 3.13
N LEU A 232 7.78 -9.59 2.92
CA LEU A 232 8.99 -8.84 3.26
C LEU A 232 9.11 -7.58 2.40
N ASP A 233 8.90 -7.71 1.10
CA ASP A 233 9.01 -6.61 0.15
C ASP A 233 8.01 -5.49 0.48
N ASP A 234 6.72 -5.82 0.61
CA ASP A 234 5.68 -4.89 1.03
C ASP A 234 6.09 -4.16 2.34
N LYS A 235 6.52 -4.91 3.35
CA LYS A 235 6.93 -4.31 4.63
C LYS A 235 8.11 -3.35 4.47
N VAL A 236 9.16 -3.75 3.75
CA VAL A 236 10.40 -2.99 3.62
C VAL A 236 10.21 -1.78 2.71
N SER A 237 9.55 -1.95 1.56
CA SER A 237 9.34 -0.91 0.56
C SER A 237 8.47 0.22 1.12
N PHE A 238 7.38 -0.09 1.81
CA PHE A 238 6.56 0.96 2.45
C PHE A 238 7.19 1.56 3.71
N ALA A 239 8.04 0.81 4.44
CA ALA A 239 8.84 1.39 5.51
C ALA A 239 9.86 2.41 4.97
N ARG A 240 10.51 2.11 3.84
CA ARG A 240 11.43 3.02 3.14
C ARG A 240 10.70 4.25 2.61
N LEU A 241 9.55 4.06 1.95
CA LEU A 241 8.68 5.16 1.50
C LEU A 241 8.32 6.11 2.64
N LYS A 242 7.86 5.57 3.78
CA LYS A 242 7.53 6.36 4.98
C LYS A 242 8.74 7.08 5.59
N ALA A 243 9.94 6.53 5.43
CA ALA A 243 11.17 7.15 5.88
C ALA A 243 11.75 8.18 4.87
N GLY A 244 11.21 8.24 3.65
CA GLY A 244 11.67 9.12 2.58
C GLY A 244 13.04 8.74 2.02
N VAL A 245 13.33 7.43 1.95
CA VAL A 245 14.63 6.86 1.52
C VAL A 245 14.46 5.91 0.35
#